data_AF-A0A8J7VFJ7-F1
#
_entry.id   AF-A0A8J7VFJ7-F1
#
_cell.length_a   1.000
_cell.length_b   1.000
_cell.length_c   1.000
_cell.angle_alpha   90.00
_cell.angle_beta   90.00
_cell.angle_gamma   90.00
#
_symmetry.space_group_name_H-M   'P 1'
#
loop_
_entity.id
_entity.type
_entity.pdbx_description
1 polymer ?
#
loop_
_entity_poly.entity_id
_entity_poly.type
_entity_poly.pdbx_seq_one_letter_code
_entity_poly.pdbx_strand_id
1 'polypeptide(L)'
;MLIPTHMRMSEIIYSNIEKNTDFLLNRLTFKTGNMSPDIPLYHKHLKHYKHQNFDYILQMISELSSVDPTVSMAEMNMYSYRLGVIAHYVCDYFCLP
;
A
#
# COMPACT_ATOMS: atom_id res chain seq x y z
N MET A 1 -9.91 8.00 0.89
CA MET A 1 -9.83 9.24 1.70
C MET A 1 -9.46 10.34 0.71
N LEU A 2 -8.96 11.50 1.13
CA LEU A 2 -8.35 12.43 0.18
C LEU A 2 -6.86 12.14 0.02
N ILE A 3 -6.30 12.44 -1.15
CA ILE A 3 -4.87 12.30 -1.47
C ILE A 3 -3.96 12.85 -0.35
N PRO A 4 -4.11 14.09 0.16
CA PRO A 4 -3.24 14.60 1.22
C PRO A 4 -3.30 13.77 2.51
N THR A 5 -4.44 13.14 2.80
CA THR A 5 -4.60 12.25 3.93
C THR A 5 -3.85 10.95 3.71
N HIS A 6 -3.95 10.34 2.53
CA HIS A 6 -3.13 9.16 2.17
C HIS A 6 -1.64 9.47 2.24
N MET A 7 -1.20 10.64 1.75
CA MET A 7 0.19 11.09 1.88
C MET A 7 0.62 11.11 3.35
N ARG A 8 -0.20 11.66 4.25
CA ARG A 8 0.12 11.70 5.68
C ARG A 8 0.09 10.31 6.33
N MET A 9 -0.87 9.47 5.96
CA MET A 9 -0.96 8.08 6.44
C MET A 9 0.24 7.26 6.02
N SER A 10 0.69 7.39 4.77
CA SER A 10 1.88 6.69 4.28
C SER A 10 3.13 7.01 5.10
N GLU A 11 3.26 8.26 5.56
CA GLU A 11 4.36 8.66 6.42
C GLU A 11 4.30 8.01 7.80
N ILE A 12 3.11 8.04 8.42
CA ILE A 12 2.90 7.45 9.74
C ILE A 12 3.13 5.94 9.69
N ILE A 13 2.60 5.26 8.67
CA ILE A 13 2.75 3.82 8.50
C ILE A 13 4.21 3.45 8.28
N TYR A 14 4.91 4.14 7.36
CA TYR A 14 6.33 3.88 7.11
C TYR A 14 7.16 4.06 8.37
N SER A 15 7.00 5.18 9.09
CA SER A 15 7.73 5.42 10.35
C SER A 15 7.42 4.37 11.41
N ASN A 16 6.19 3.84 11.44
CA ASN A 16 5.84 2.77 12.36
C ASN A 16 6.49 1.43 11.98
N ILE A 17 6.60 1.12 10.68
CA ILE A 17 7.31 -0.09 10.21
C ILE A 17 8.80 0.02 10.55
N GLU A 18 9.44 1.14 10.22
CA GLU A 18 10.86 1.40 10.47
C GLU A 18 11.22 1.35 11.97
N LYS A 19 10.31 1.81 12.83
CA LYS A 19 10.54 1.84 14.28
C LYS A 19 10.31 0.49 14.97
N ASN A 20 9.38 -0.32 14.47
CA ASN A 20 8.89 -1.51 15.19
C ASN A 20 9.22 -2.83 14.50
N THR A 21 9.94 -2.81 13.38
CA THR A 21 10.37 -4.01 12.66
C THR A 21 11.82 -3.86 12.20
N ASP A 22 12.53 -4.98 12.02
CA ASP A 22 13.88 -4.98 11.43
C ASP A 22 13.86 -4.91 9.90
N PHE A 23 12.69 -4.60 9.30
CA PHE A 23 12.47 -4.63 7.87
C PHE A 23 12.30 -3.21 7.31
N LEU A 24 13.17 -2.85 6.36
CA LEU A 24 13.17 -1.53 5.74
C LEU A 24 12.62 -1.56 4.32
N LEU A 25 11.51 -0.87 4.10
CA LEU A 25 10.92 -0.65 2.77
C LEU A 25 11.68 0.44 2.01
N ASN A 26 11.58 0.44 0.69
CA ASN A 26 11.88 1.66 -0.06
C ASN A 26 10.77 2.70 0.20
N ARG A 27 11.11 3.71 1.01
CA ARG A 27 10.19 4.77 1.42
C ARG A 27 9.52 5.49 0.25
N LEU A 28 10.29 5.89 -0.77
CA LEU A 28 9.75 6.62 -1.92
C LEU A 28 8.77 5.74 -2.70
N THR A 29 9.14 4.48 -2.91
CA THR A 29 8.32 3.52 -3.65
C THR A 29 7.05 3.15 -2.90
N PHE A 30 7.13 2.94 -1.57
CA PHE A 30 5.97 2.71 -0.72
C PHE A 30 4.98 3.87 -0.77
N LYS A 31 5.46 5.10 -0.59
CA LYS A 31 4.61 6.29 -0.67
C LYS A 31 3.98 6.46 -2.04
N THR A 32 4.75 6.22 -3.11
CA THR A 32 4.23 6.27 -4.48
C THR A 32 3.12 5.24 -4.71
N GLY A 33 3.31 4.02 -4.20
CA GLY A 33 2.27 2.97 -4.23
C GLY A 33 1.04 3.35 -3.42
N ASN A 34 1.21 4.00 -2.27
CA ASN A 34 0.09 4.47 -1.46
C ASN A 34 -0.74 5.55 -2.17
N MET A 35 -0.11 6.40 -2.96
CA MET A 35 -0.83 7.46 -3.68
C MET A 35 -1.43 7.03 -5.01
N SER A 36 -0.95 5.95 -5.60
CA SER A 36 -1.31 5.57 -6.96
C SER A 36 -2.78 5.21 -7.19
N PRO A 37 -3.55 4.67 -6.21
CA PRO A 37 -4.96 4.36 -6.43
C PRO A 37 -5.83 5.57 -6.75
N ASP A 38 -5.53 6.72 -6.14
CA ASP A 38 -6.23 7.98 -6.39
C ASP A 38 -5.83 8.65 -7.71
N ILE A 39 -4.79 8.16 -8.39
CA ILE A 39 -4.31 8.72 -9.65
C ILE A 39 -5.04 8.02 -10.82
N PRO A 40 -5.79 8.76 -11.68
CA PRO A 40 -6.69 8.18 -12.69
C PRO A 40 -6.05 7.23 -13.71
N LEU A 41 -4.73 7.28 -13.87
CA LEU A 41 -3.97 6.46 -14.82
C LEU A 41 -3.64 5.04 -14.29
N TYR A 42 -3.63 4.82 -12.98
CA TYR A 42 -3.05 3.60 -12.41
C TYR A 42 -4.08 2.55 -11.95
N HIS A 43 -5.28 2.94 -11.51
CA HIS A 43 -6.25 1.99 -10.90
C HIS A 43 -7.71 2.28 -11.24
N LYS A 44 -7.99 2.61 -12.51
CA LYS A 44 -9.32 3.05 -12.99
C LYS A 44 -10.49 2.09 -12.73
N HIS A 45 -10.22 0.85 -12.30
CA HIS A 45 -11.22 -0.20 -12.11
C HIS A 45 -11.44 -0.61 -10.64
N LEU A 46 -10.52 -0.28 -9.73
CA LEU A 46 -10.67 -0.60 -8.32
C LEU A 46 -11.35 0.57 -7.61
N LYS A 47 -12.55 0.29 -7.13
CA LYS A 47 -13.32 1.25 -6.34
C LYS A 47 -12.84 1.24 -4.89
N HIS A 48 -12.91 2.40 -4.27
CA HIS A 48 -12.43 2.68 -2.91
C HIS A 48 -13.35 2.15 -1.80
N TYR A 49 -14.48 1.49 -2.13
CA TYR A 49 -15.40 0.97 -1.13
C TYR A 49 -15.19 -0.53 -0.89
N LYS A 50 -15.12 -0.90 0.40
CA LYS A 50 -14.85 -2.27 0.86
C LYS A 50 -15.73 -3.32 0.18
N HIS A 51 -17.04 -3.14 0.15
CA HIS A 51 -18.00 -4.13 -0.40
C HIS A 51 -17.78 -4.46 -1.89
N GLN A 52 -16.95 -3.72 -2.60
CA GLN A 52 -16.75 -3.88 -4.05
C GLN A 52 -15.50 -4.69 -4.39
N ASN A 53 -14.43 -4.57 -3.59
CA ASN A 53 -13.12 -5.16 -3.92
C ASN A 53 -12.36 -5.73 -2.70
N PHE A 54 -13.04 -5.97 -1.57
CA PHE A 54 -12.35 -6.47 -0.37
C PHE A 54 -11.62 -7.80 -0.59
N ASP A 55 -12.27 -8.76 -1.26
CA ASP A 55 -11.65 -10.06 -1.57
C ASP A 55 -10.41 -9.92 -2.45
N TYR A 56 -10.41 -8.96 -3.38
CA TYR A 56 -9.25 -8.66 -4.21
C TYR A 56 -8.08 -8.11 -3.37
N ILE A 57 -8.35 -7.23 -2.41
CA ILE A 57 -7.30 -6.73 -1.50
C ILE A 57 -6.79 -7.86 -0.58
N LEU A 58 -7.64 -8.77 -0.12
CA LEU A 58 -7.22 -9.96 0.62
C LEU A 58 -6.32 -10.87 -0.23
N GLN A 59 -6.65 -11.07 -1.51
CA GLN A 59 -5.79 -11.79 -2.43
C GLN A 59 -4.43 -11.11 -2.60
N MET A 60 -4.40 -9.78 -2.78
CA MET A 60 -3.13 -9.03 -2.88
C MET A 60 -2.26 -9.20 -1.63
N ILE A 61 -2.87 -9.18 -0.43
CA ILE A 61 -2.17 -9.43 0.84
C ILE A 61 -1.59 -10.85 0.85
N SER A 62 -2.40 -11.85 0.50
CA SER A 62 -1.97 -13.25 0.45
C SER A 62 -0.78 -13.45 -0.50
N GLU A 63 -0.87 -12.90 -1.71
CA GLU A 63 0.21 -12.98 -2.70
C GLU A 63 1.47 -12.29 -2.20
N LEU A 64 1.35 -11.06 -1.68
CA LEU A 64 2.51 -10.30 -1.20
C LEU A 64 3.19 -10.97 0.00
N SER A 65 2.44 -11.68 0.85
CA SER A 65 3.00 -12.42 1.99
C SER A 65 3.91 -13.58 1.60
N SER A 66 3.80 -14.06 0.37
CA SER A 66 4.65 -15.14 -0.18
C SER A 66 5.92 -14.65 -0.89
N VAL A 67 6.06 -13.32 -1.06
CA VAL A 67 7.21 -12.72 -1.75
C VAL A 67 8.35 -12.51 -0.75
N ASP A 68 9.56 -12.94 -1.12
CA ASP A 68 10.78 -12.51 -0.44
C ASP A 68 11.32 -11.22 -1.12
N PRO A 69 11.18 -10.04 -0.48
CA PRO A 69 11.63 -8.78 -1.06
C PRO A 69 13.15 -8.57 -0.98
N THR A 70 13.88 -9.43 -0.25
CA THR A 70 15.32 -9.24 0.01
C THR A 70 16.21 -9.74 -1.12
N VAL A 71 15.62 -10.45 -2.09
CA VAL A 71 16.33 -11.05 -3.24
C VAL A 71 17.03 -10.00 -4.10
N SER A 72 16.42 -8.84 -4.31
CA SER A 72 17.03 -7.75 -5.07
C SER A 72 16.41 -6.39 -4.75
N MET A 73 17.09 -5.32 -5.17
CA MET A 73 16.56 -3.96 -5.06
C MET A 73 15.27 -3.76 -5.87
N ALA A 74 15.12 -4.49 -7.00
CA ALA A 74 13.91 -4.47 -7.81
C ALA A 74 12.73 -5.13 -7.08
N GLU A 75 12.97 -6.28 -6.44
CA GLU A 75 11.96 -6.97 -5.61
C GLU A 75 11.55 -6.13 -4.41
N MET A 76 12.51 -5.50 -3.71
CA MET A 76 12.22 -4.56 -2.62
C MET A 76 11.34 -3.40 -3.07
N ASN A 77 11.62 -2.83 -4.25
CA ASN A 77 10.80 -1.76 -4.82
C ASN A 77 9.40 -2.24 -5.17
N MET A 78 9.27 -3.39 -5.85
CA MET A 78 7.96 -3.95 -6.20
C MET A 78 7.14 -4.27 -4.94
N TYR A 79 7.76 -4.89 -3.95
CA TYR A 79 7.13 -5.18 -2.67
C TYR A 79 6.65 -3.91 -1.96
N SER A 80 7.54 -2.90 -1.88
CA SER A 80 7.21 -1.61 -1.26
C SER A 80 6.03 -0.94 -1.96
N TYR A 81 6.01 -0.93 -3.30
CA TYR A 81 4.91 -0.36 -4.07
C TYR A 81 3.59 -1.08 -3.78
N ARG A 82 3.57 -2.41 -3.89
CA ARG A 82 2.38 -3.24 -3.65
C ARG A 82 1.85 -3.07 -2.23
N LEU A 83 2.74 -3.04 -1.23
CA LEU A 83 2.36 -2.79 0.15
C LEU A 83 1.76 -1.39 0.34
N GLY A 84 2.29 -0.38 -0.35
CA GLY A 84 1.73 0.97 -0.38
C GLY A 84 0.29 0.98 -0.90
N VAL A 85 0.04 0.30 -2.03
CA VAL A 85 -1.31 0.16 -2.62
C VAL A 85 -2.26 -0.54 -1.65
N ILE A 86 -1.82 -1.63 -1.01
CA ILE A 86 -2.63 -2.33 0.00
C ILE A 86 -2.97 -1.39 1.16
N ALA A 87 -1.98 -0.66 1.67
CA ALA A 87 -2.17 0.28 2.77
C ALA A 87 -3.19 1.38 2.41
N HIS A 88 -3.24 1.84 1.16
CA HIS A 88 -4.25 2.78 0.66
C HIS A 88 -5.66 2.25 0.90
N TYR A 89 -5.94 1.05 0.37
CA TYR A 89 -7.28 0.45 0.48
C TYR A 89 -7.64 0.08 1.91
N VAL A 90 -6.69 -0.39 2.71
CA VAL A 90 -6.93 -0.64 4.14
C VAL A 90 -7.36 0.65 4.84
N CYS A 91 -6.68 1.77 4.59
CA CYS A 91 -7.12 3.05 5.12
C CYS A 91 -8.53 3.43 4.63
N ASP A 92 -8.83 3.27 3.36
CA ASP A 92 -10.17 3.54 2.82
C ASP A 92 -11.27 2.70 3.45
N TYR A 93 -10.99 1.43 3.71
CA TYR A 93 -11.99 0.46 4.16
C TYR A 93 -12.28 0.52 5.65
N PHE A 94 -11.35 1.02 6.45
CA PHE A 94 -11.41 0.93 7.91
C PHE A 94 -11.24 2.29 8.62
N CYS A 95 -10.87 3.35 7.91
CA CYS A 95 -10.73 4.69 8.50
C CYS A 95 -11.77 5.70 7.98
N LEU A 96 -12.63 5.29 7.05
CA LEU A 96 -13.78 6.07 6.60
C LEU A 96 -15.08 5.52 7.23
N PRO A 97 -16.09 6.39 7.51
CA PRO A 97 -17.39 5.98 8.02
C PRO A 97 -18.16 5.04 7.08
#